data_AF-W2QBL6-F1
#
_entry.id   AF-W2QBL6-F1
#
_cell.length_a   1.000
_cell.length_b   1.000
_cell.length_c   1.000
_cell.angle_alpha   90.00
_cell.angle_beta   90.00
_cell.angle_gamma   90.00
#
_symmetry.space_group_name_H-M   'P 1'
#
loop_
_entity.id
_entity.type
_entity.pdbx_description
1 polymer ?
#
loop_
_entity_poly.entity_id
_entity_poly.type
_entity_poly.pdbx_seq_one_letter_code
_entity_poly.pdbx_strand_id
1 'polypeptide(L)'
;MARTDELKASNVEVEVSKQHSSWQAAGNNSRFVCQSIGSMLFWVAVGGAITSMLLTTQKEQNSNNLLPSTKIQTNKGSGWYLGGDDPEHVLSSLPEIRSLDELPENWDWRDYNGTGISLTTSVLNQMVPRACGSCWAFATISALSDRIRIAKFKKTGRLDAEVILSPQVLLDCGMRSFGSCRGGDPRYAHKWIYENGIVDSTCSPYIAAHPSWIGSGECAATQCHTCTMNGDCFVVENPTKYYISEYGTLNFTTSEEFQLQAMNEIYHRGPIVVSLYSLTPEFKHYTGGYILRDFEKCPGTTHVVSIVGWGKDAKTGVKFWAVRNSMGTHWGENGYFLIERGNNTYNIENKGAWAVPIV
;
A
#
# COMPACT_ATOMS: atom_id res chain seq x y z
N MET A 1 42.95 -66.95 -4.97
CA MET A 1 44.04 -65.97 -5.20
C MET A 1 43.37 -64.73 -5.78
N ALA A 2 42.88 -63.77 -4.98
CA ALA A 2 43.63 -62.82 -4.14
C ALA A 2 44.65 -62.01 -4.94
N ARG A 3 44.31 -60.75 -5.28
CA ARG A 3 45.01 -59.55 -4.79
C ARG A 3 44.30 -58.27 -5.23
N THR A 4 43.83 -57.56 -4.22
CA THR A 4 43.74 -56.10 -4.10
C THR A 4 45.09 -55.45 -4.37
N ASP A 5 45.12 -54.25 -4.95
CA ASP A 5 46.12 -53.23 -4.62
C ASP A 5 45.54 -51.82 -4.76
N GLU A 6 45.73 -51.07 -3.68
CA GLU A 6 45.40 -49.67 -3.42
C GLU A 6 46.37 -48.73 -4.15
N LEU A 7 45.98 -47.47 -4.37
CA LEU A 7 46.92 -46.34 -4.37
C LEU A 7 46.20 -44.99 -4.12
N LYS A 8 46.23 -44.60 -2.84
CA LYS A 8 46.55 -43.28 -2.25
C LYS A 8 45.97 -42.01 -2.89
N ALA A 9 44.98 -41.42 -2.21
CA ALA A 9 44.72 -39.98 -2.22
C ALA A 9 45.50 -39.30 -1.07
N SER A 10 46.25 -38.25 -1.39
CA SER A 10 47.00 -37.43 -0.44
C SER A 10 46.11 -36.37 0.21
N ASN A 11 46.14 -36.32 1.53
CA ASN A 11 45.50 -35.32 2.40
C ASN A 11 46.18 -33.95 2.28
N VAL A 12 45.37 -32.88 2.30
CA VAL A 12 45.77 -31.57 2.84
C VAL A 12 44.70 -31.17 3.85
N GLU A 13 45.13 -31.09 5.11
CA GLU A 13 44.37 -30.66 6.28
C GLU A 13 44.19 -29.13 6.26
N VAL A 14 43.01 -28.65 6.65
CA VAL A 14 42.88 -27.37 7.36
C VAL A 14 41.93 -27.59 8.54
N GLU A 15 42.46 -27.38 9.73
CA GLU A 15 41.83 -27.55 11.04
C GLU A 15 40.51 -26.77 11.17
N VAL A 16 39.46 -27.47 11.61
CA VAL A 16 38.29 -26.84 12.23
C VAL A 16 38.30 -27.27 13.70
N SER A 17 38.70 -26.35 14.58
CA SER A 17 38.63 -26.59 16.02
C SER A 17 37.17 -26.60 16.48
N LYS A 18 36.75 -27.74 17.03
CA LYS A 18 35.52 -27.89 17.79
C LYS A 18 35.75 -27.38 19.21
N GLN A 19 34.82 -26.61 19.74
CA GLN A 19 34.47 -26.71 21.16
C GLN A 19 32.95 -26.83 21.32
N HIS A 20 32.57 -27.93 21.97
CA HIS A 20 31.24 -28.25 22.44
C HIS A 20 30.77 -27.28 23.53
N SER A 21 29.50 -26.92 23.50
CA SER A 21 28.70 -26.92 24.75
C SER A 21 27.24 -27.23 24.43
N SER A 22 26.76 -28.28 25.10
CA SER A 22 25.37 -28.71 25.21
C SER A 22 24.51 -27.65 25.91
N TRP A 23 23.32 -27.36 25.39
CA TRP A 23 22.25 -26.79 26.21
C TRP A 23 20.94 -27.53 25.95
N GLN A 24 20.40 -28.04 27.06
CA GLN A 24 19.14 -28.72 27.22
C GLN A 24 17.97 -27.79 26.86
N ALA A 25 16.86 -28.39 26.42
CA ALA A 25 15.58 -27.73 26.32
C ALA A 25 15.11 -27.26 27.71
N ALA A 26 14.90 -25.95 27.86
CA ALA A 26 14.10 -25.37 28.93
C ALA A 26 13.23 -24.28 28.29
N GLY A 27 11.90 -24.45 28.43
CA GLY A 27 10.94 -23.49 27.92
C GLY A 27 11.10 -22.12 28.58
N ASN A 28 10.96 -21.06 27.80
CA ASN A 28 10.51 -19.77 28.29
C ASN A 28 10.01 -18.89 27.14
N ASN A 29 8.88 -18.23 27.40
CA ASN A 29 8.22 -17.24 26.56
C ASN A 29 9.23 -16.28 25.90
N SER A 30 9.44 -16.44 24.60
CA SER A 30 10.22 -15.48 23.80
C SER A 30 9.25 -14.48 23.17
N ARG A 31 9.02 -13.34 23.84
CA ARG A 31 8.52 -12.14 23.15
C ARG A 31 9.64 -11.67 22.24
N PHE A 32 9.42 -11.67 20.93
CA PHE A 32 10.36 -11.11 19.97
C PHE A 32 10.31 -9.60 20.09
N VAL A 33 11.34 -8.99 20.66
CA VAL A 33 11.46 -7.53 20.74
C VAL A 33 12.02 -7.02 19.42
N CYS A 34 11.30 -6.13 18.74
CA CYS A 34 11.79 -5.31 17.61
C CYS A 34 13.05 -4.54 18.07
N GLN A 35 14.25 -5.08 17.84
CA GLN A 35 15.52 -4.35 18.10
C GLN A 35 15.88 -3.52 16.86
N SER A 36 16.18 -2.23 17.08
CA SER A 36 16.80 -1.40 16.05
C SER A 36 18.24 -1.86 15.83
N ILE A 37 18.62 -2.12 14.58
CA ILE A 37 20.03 -2.25 14.22
C ILE A 37 20.55 -0.82 14.06
N GLY A 38 21.47 -0.45 14.95
CA GLY A 38 21.95 0.90 15.15
C GLY A 38 22.51 1.56 13.88
N SER A 39 22.11 2.81 13.69
CA SER A 39 22.70 3.77 12.77
C SER A 39 24.13 4.13 13.19
N MET A 40 25.10 3.95 12.29
CA MET A 40 26.46 4.48 12.42
C MET A 40 26.42 6.00 12.53
N LEU A 41 26.82 6.53 13.68
CA LEU A 41 27.18 7.93 13.89
C LEU A 41 28.66 8.12 13.51
N PHE A 42 28.93 8.91 12.48
CA PHE A 42 30.26 9.47 12.25
C PHE A 42 30.39 10.76 13.09
N TRP A 43 31.36 10.77 13.99
CA TRP A 43 31.84 11.98 14.67
C TRP A 43 32.81 12.71 13.74
N VAL A 44 32.55 13.98 13.46
CA VAL A 44 33.58 14.92 12.99
C VAL A 44 33.69 16.02 14.05
N ALA A 45 34.86 16.09 14.69
CA ALA A 45 35.22 17.16 15.59
C ALA A 45 35.92 18.28 14.82
N VAL A 46 35.46 19.53 14.94
CA VAL A 46 36.30 20.73 14.86
C VAL A 46 35.67 21.80 15.75
N GLY A 47 36.48 22.39 16.64
CA GLY A 47 36.07 23.40 17.61
C GLY A 47 36.18 24.85 17.12
N GLY A 48 35.93 25.78 18.04
CA GLY A 48 36.36 27.18 17.97
C GLY A 48 35.26 28.18 17.63
N ALA A 49 34.87 28.98 18.62
CA ALA A 49 33.90 30.08 18.52
C ALA A 49 34.46 31.30 17.76
N ILE A 50 33.56 32.18 17.28
CA ILE A 50 33.51 33.63 17.55
C ILE A 50 32.23 34.22 16.90
N THR A 51 31.58 35.10 17.66
CA THR A 51 30.37 35.90 17.39
C THR A 51 30.57 36.95 16.30
N SER A 52 29.54 37.23 15.49
CA SER A 52 29.29 38.57 14.93
C SER A 52 27.82 38.75 14.56
N MET A 53 27.20 39.78 15.13
CA MET A 53 25.91 40.34 14.76
C MET A 53 26.04 41.16 13.47
N LEU A 54 25.11 41.01 12.53
CA LEU A 54 24.76 42.05 11.58
C LEU A 54 23.27 41.98 11.24
N LEU A 55 22.56 43.04 11.64
CA LEU A 55 21.23 43.38 11.15
C LEU A 55 21.32 43.82 9.69
N THR A 56 20.30 43.51 8.88
CA THR A 56 19.82 44.43 7.83
C THR A 56 18.41 44.05 7.35
N THR A 57 17.47 44.90 7.78
CA THR A 57 16.31 45.48 7.06
C THR A 57 15.43 44.62 6.13
N GLN A 58 14.19 44.43 6.58
CA GLN A 58 13.02 44.10 5.75
C GLN A 58 12.74 45.20 4.71
N LYS A 59 12.30 44.80 3.53
CA LYS A 59 11.67 45.69 2.54
C LYS A 59 10.30 45.12 2.19
N GLU A 60 9.26 45.78 2.67
CA GLU A 60 7.87 45.55 2.29
C GLU A 60 7.66 45.94 0.82
N GLN A 61 6.93 45.10 0.08
CA GLN A 61 6.21 45.54 -1.12
C GLN A 61 4.76 45.05 -1.08
N ASN A 62 3.89 46.02 -1.33
CA ASN A 62 2.45 46.00 -1.18
C ASN A 62 1.72 45.28 -2.33
N SER A 63 0.68 44.54 -1.93
CA SER A 63 -0.64 44.37 -2.56
C SER A 63 -0.78 44.11 -4.07
N ASN A 64 -1.36 42.95 -4.40
CA ASN A 64 -2.44 42.88 -5.40
C ASN A 64 -3.51 41.88 -4.92
N ASN A 65 -4.73 42.40 -4.72
CA ASN A 65 -5.91 41.65 -4.30
C ASN A 65 -6.40 40.73 -5.43
N LEU A 66 -6.27 39.43 -5.22
CA LEU A 66 -7.09 38.41 -5.87
C LEU A 66 -8.00 37.82 -4.78
N LEU A 67 -9.31 37.83 -5.04
CA LEU A 67 -10.32 37.16 -4.21
C LEU A 67 -9.85 35.73 -3.91
N PRO A 68 -9.85 35.27 -2.64
CA PRO A 68 -9.40 33.93 -2.34
C PRO A 68 -10.40 32.93 -2.91
N SER A 69 -9.96 32.12 -3.89
CA SER A 69 -10.58 30.82 -4.13
C SER A 69 -10.70 30.15 -2.77
N THR A 70 -11.90 29.76 -2.35
CA THR A 70 -12.11 28.95 -1.15
C THR A 70 -11.19 27.75 -1.23
N LYS A 71 -10.04 27.80 -0.55
CA LYS A 71 -9.06 26.72 -0.54
C LYS A 71 -9.75 25.53 0.11
N ILE A 72 -10.02 24.49 -0.66
CA ILE A 72 -10.47 23.21 -0.13
C ILE A 72 -9.41 22.77 0.88
N GLN A 73 -9.82 22.45 2.10
CA GLN A 73 -8.89 21.95 3.10
C GLN A 73 -8.32 20.61 2.63
N THR A 74 -7.00 20.54 2.60
CA THR A 74 -6.25 19.36 2.19
C THR A 74 -5.42 18.86 3.35
N ASN A 75 -5.37 17.55 3.58
CA ASN A 75 -4.61 16.94 4.67
C ASN A 75 -3.14 16.69 4.29
N LYS A 76 -2.53 17.65 3.56
CA LYS A 76 -1.16 17.56 3.07
C LYS A 76 -0.20 17.42 4.24
N GLY A 77 0.53 16.32 4.26
CA GLY A 77 1.74 16.18 5.05
C GLY A 77 2.95 15.93 4.15
N SER A 78 3.98 15.32 4.75
CA SER A 78 5.19 14.91 4.05
C SER A 78 5.56 13.46 4.38
N GLY A 79 6.21 12.82 3.42
CA GLY A 79 7.01 11.61 3.64
C GLY A 79 6.26 10.31 3.95
N TRP A 80 5.76 9.63 2.91
CA TRP A 80 5.68 8.16 2.92
C TRP A 80 7.05 7.55 2.59
N TYR A 81 7.11 6.38 1.96
CA TYR A 81 8.34 5.69 1.59
C TYR A 81 9.32 6.53 0.78
N LEU A 82 8.82 7.41 -0.11
CA LEU A 82 9.64 8.17 -1.05
C LEU A 82 9.93 9.63 -0.62
N GLY A 83 9.48 10.05 0.57
CA GLY A 83 9.64 11.47 0.97
C GLY A 83 8.74 12.42 0.17
N GLY A 84 9.06 13.71 0.23
CA GLY A 84 8.42 14.79 -0.55
C GLY A 84 7.04 15.24 -0.04
N ASP A 85 6.59 16.38 -0.59
CA ASP A 85 5.24 16.91 -0.39
C ASP A 85 4.21 15.94 -0.97
N ASP A 86 3.10 15.75 -0.24
CA ASP A 86 1.99 14.89 -0.69
C ASP A 86 1.43 15.41 -2.04
N PRO A 87 1.50 14.62 -3.15
CA PRO A 87 0.87 15.00 -4.38
C PRO A 87 -0.65 14.90 -4.19
N GLU A 88 -1.36 15.98 -4.48
CA GLU A 88 -2.81 16.03 -4.37
C GLU A 88 -3.42 16.91 -5.44
N HIS A 89 -4.60 16.50 -5.91
CA HIS A 89 -5.46 17.27 -6.77
C HIS A 89 -6.90 17.06 -6.28
N VAL A 90 -7.37 17.92 -5.38
CA VAL A 90 -8.70 17.81 -4.74
C VAL A 90 -9.62 18.88 -5.32
N LEU A 91 -10.77 18.45 -5.84
CA LEU A 91 -11.77 19.29 -6.49
C LEU A 91 -13.07 19.38 -5.69
N SER A 92 -13.39 18.35 -4.91
CA SER A 92 -14.64 18.26 -4.15
C SER A 92 -14.41 18.01 -2.67
N SER A 93 -15.18 18.74 -1.84
CA SER A 93 -15.29 18.49 -0.40
C SER A 93 -16.36 17.45 -0.12
N LEU A 94 -16.10 16.57 0.85
CA LEU A 94 -17.14 15.71 1.43
C LEU A 94 -18.05 16.49 2.37
N PRO A 95 -19.24 15.95 2.69
CA PRO A 95 -20.01 16.40 3.84
C PRO A 95 -19.12 16.45 5.08
N GLU A 96 -19.15 17.58 5.79
CA GLU A 96 -18.43 17.72 7.05
C GLU A 96 -19.12 16.83 8.10
N ILE A 97 -18.34 15.98 8.76
CA ILE A 97 -18.79 15.20 9.92
C ILE A 97 -18.14 15.77 11.17
N ARG A 98 -18.92 15.95 12.24
CA ARG A 98 -18.42 16.51 13.52
C ARG A 98 -18.04 15.42 14.51
N SER A 99 -18.59 14.23 14.35
CA SER A 99 -18.34 13.08 15.22
C SER A 99 -18.48 11.76 14.46
N LEU A 100 -17.86 10.70 14.99
CA LEU A 100 -17.96 9.36 14.42
C LEU A 100 -19.38 8.78 14.49
N ASP A 101 -20.23 9.28 15.38
CA ASP A 101 -21.60 8.80 15.58
C ASP A 101 -22.56 9.25 14.47
N GLU A 102 -22.13 10.16 13.59
CA GLU A 102 -22.87 10.56 12.38
C GLU A 102 -22.76 9.52 11.25
N LEU A 103 -21.83 8.57 11.36
CA LEU A 103 -21.65 7.46 10.42
C LEU A 103 -22.21 6.16 11.01
N PRO A 104 -22.62 5.19 10.17
CA PRO A 104 -23.14 3.92 10.67
C PRO A 104 -22.09 3.17 11.50
N GLU A 105 -22.52 2.48 12.57
CA GLU A 105 -21.61 1.70 13.43
C GLU A 105 -20.87 0.61 12.65
N ASN A 106 -21.54 0.04 11.64
CA ASN A 106 -21.00 -0.97 10.74
C ASN A 106 -21.21 -0.54 9.27
N TRP A 107 -20.16 -0.65 8.47
CA TRP A 107 -20.19 -0.39 7.04
C TRP A 107 -19.23 -1.32 6.32
N ASP A 108 -19.69 -2.00 5.27
CA ASP A 108 -18.87 -2.91 4.50
C ASP A 108 -19.26 -2.87 3.02
N TRP A 109 -18.33 -2.44 2.15
CA TRP A 109 -18.60 -2.43 0.71
C TRP A 109 -18.75 -3.83 0.09
N ARG A 110 -18.35 -4.88 0.83
CA ARG A 110 -18.57 -6.28 0.44
C ARG A 110 -20.02 -6.73 0.68
N ASP A 111 -20.77 -5.99 1.48
CA ASP A 111 -22.17 -6.21 1.78
C ASP A 111 -22.92 -4.88 1.80
N TYR A 112 -23.14 -4.33 0.60
CA TYR A 112 -23.71 -3.00 0.42
C TYR A 112 -25.09 -2.90 1.06
N ASN A 113 -25.23 -2.07 2.09
CA ASN A 113 -26.46 -1.88 2.87
C ASN A 113 -27.07 -3.19 3.43
N GLY A 114 -26.25 -4.21 3.70
CA GLY A 114 -26.76 -5.50 4.22
C GLY A 114 -27.58 -6.30 3.21
N THR A 115 -27.46 -6.00 1.91
CA THR A 115 -28.24 -6.64 0.84
C THR A 115 -27.64 -7.97 0.36
N GLY A 116 -26.44 -8.32 0.81
CA GLY A 116 -25.62 -9.41 0.29
C GLY A 116 -24.87 -9.07 -1.01
N ILE A 117 -24.98 -7.83 -1.51
CA ILE A 117 -24.32 -7.40 -2.75
C ILE A 117 -22.92 -6.88 -2.45
N SER A 118 -21.89 -7.51 -3.02
CA SER A 118 -20.52 -6.98 -3.00
C SER A 118 -20.28 -5.97 -4.13
N LEU A 119 -19.90 -4.76 -3.75
CA LEU A 119 -19.42 -3.71 -4.65
C LEU A 119 -17.90 -3.61 -4.68
N THR A 120 -17.22 -4.62 -4.15
CA THR A 120 -15.77 -4.76 -4.25
C THR A 120 -15.40 -5.81 -5.31
N THR A 121 -14.27 -5.65 -6.00
CA THR A 121 -13.77 -6.57 -7.03
C THR A 121 -13.08 -7.79 -6.45
N SER A 122 -12.66 -8.72 -7.31
CA SER A 122 -11.93 -9.92 -6.92
C SER A 122 -10.63 -9.63 -6.15
N VAL A 123 -10.32 -10.48 -5.16
CA VAL A 123 -9.02 -10.46 -4.45
C VAL A 123 -7.91 -10.95 -5.38
N LEU A 124 -6.77 -10.24 -5.35
CA LEU A 124 -5.61 -10.54 -6.18
C LEU A 124 -4.42 -11.06 -5.34
N ASN A 125 -3.40 -11.59 -6.01
CA ASN A 125 -2.22 -12.15 -5.37
C ASN A 125 -0.92 -11.62 -5.99
N GLN A 126 -0.18 -10.80 -5.24
CA GLN A 126 1.10 -10.22 -5.66
C GLN A 126 2.29 -11.19 -5.57
N MET A 127 2.09 -12.36 -4.96
CA MET A 127 3.16 -13.32 -4.68
C MET A 127 3.33 -14.37 -5.78
N VAL A 128 2.48 -14.32 -6.81
CA VAL A 128 2.50 -15.24 -7.96
C VAL A 128 2.51 -14.43 -9.27
N PRO A 129 3.20 -14.90 -10.32
CA PRO A 129 3.91 -16.18 -10.43
C PRO A 129 5.22 -16.25 -9.64
N ARG A 130 5.69 -15.12 -9.09
CA ARG A 130 6.86 -15.03 -8.20
C ARG A 130 6.64 -13.93 -7.17
N ALA A 131 7.43 -13.94 -6.10
CA ALA A 131 7.34 -12.90 -5.07
C ALA A 131 7.76 -11.52 -5.63
N CYS A 132 6.89 -10.53 -5.44
CA CYS A 132 7.15 -9.14 -5.82
C CYS A 132 6.54 -8.20 -4.75
N GLY A 133 7.35 -7.26 -4.24
CA GLY A 133 6.94 -6.23 -3.27
C GLY A 133 6.08 -5.13 -3.92
N SER A 134 4.94 -5.52 -4.48
CA SER A 134 4.04 -4.67 -5.27
C SER A 134 2.71 -4.37 -4.57
N CYS A 135 2.65 -4.54 -3.25
CA CYS A 135 1.47 -4.26 -2.43
C CYS A 135 0.91 -2.85 -2.66
N TRP A 136 1.78 -1.86 -2.82
CA TRP A 136 1.43 -0.49 -3.17
C TRP A 136 0.60 -0.40 -4.45
N ALA A 137 0.98 -1.13 -5.51
CA ALA A 137 0.28 -1.15 -6.78
C ALA A 137 -1.04 -1.92 -6.66
N PHE A 138 -1.03 -3.07 -5.98
CA PHE A 138 -2.22 -3.91 -5.79
C PHE A 138 -3.29 -3.21 -4.95
N ALA A 139 -2.92 -2.56 -3.85
CA ALA A 139 -3.85 -1.82 -3.02
C ALA A 139 -4.44 -0.62 -3.80
N THR A 140 -3.59 0.11 -4.54
CA THR A 140 -4.01 1.23 -5.41
C THR A 140 -5.05 0.78 -6.44
N ILE A 141 -4.73 -0.22 -7.26
CA ILE A 141 -5.63 -0.67 -8.32
C ILE A 141 -6.88 -1.32 -7.74
N SER A 142 -6.79 -2.04 -6.61
CA SER A 142 -7.95 -2.68 -5.99
C SER A 142 -8.93 -1.65 -5.44
N ALA A 143 -8.45 -0.65 -4.70
CA ALA A 143 -9.29 0.43 -4.18
C ALA A 143 -9.94 1.21 -5.32
N LEU A 144 -9.17 1.57 -6.37
CA LEU A 144 -9.71 2.30 -7.51
C LEU A 144 -10.72 1.47 -8.33
N SER A 145 -10.47 0.17 -8.51
CA SER A 145 -11.39 -0.76 -9.18
C SER A 145 -12.72 -0.87 -8.42
N ASP A 146 -12.66 -0.98 -7.08
CA ASP A 146 -13.85 -0.95 -6.22
C ASP A 146 -14.61 0.36 -6.39
N ARG A 147 -13.92 1.50 -6.39
CA ARG A 147 -14.54 2.80 -6.58
C ARG A 147 -15.20 2.95 -7.95
N ILE A 148 -14.61 2.41 -9.01
CA ILE A 148 -15.23 2.35 -10.34
C ILE A 148 -16.54 1.55 -10.27
N ARG A 149 -16.50 0.37 -9.64
CA ARG A 149 -17.68 -0.50 -9.47
C ARG A 149 -18.78 0.18 -8.66
N ILE A 150 -18.44 0.82 -7.54
CA ILE A 150 -19.35 1.58 -6.68
C ILE A 150 -19.99 2.74 -7.47
N ALA A 151 -19.18 3.54 -8.17
CA ALA A 151 -19.67 4.69 -8.92
C ALA A 151 -20.56 4.28 -10.09
N LYS A 152 -20.21 3.22 -10.85
CA LYS A 152 -21.08 2.64 -11.88
C LYS A 152 -22.41 2.19 -11.28
N PHE A 153 -22.36 1.40 -10.20
CA PHE A 153 -23.56 0.90 -9.53
C PHE A 153 -24.46 2.03 -9.02
N LYS A 154 -23.89 3.06 -8.37
CA LYS A 154 -24.66 4.23 -7.91
C LYS A 154 -25.32 5.00 -9.07
N LYS A 155 -24.69 5.04 -10.25
CA LYS A 155 -25.20 5.73 -11.45
C LYS A 155 -26.26 4.92 -12.20
N THR A 156 -26.11 3.60 -12.28
CA THR A 156 -26.93 2.76 -13.17
C THR A 156 -27.86 1.79 -12.45
N GLY A 157 -27.61 1.51 -11.16
CA GLY A 157 -28.27 0.45 -10.41
C GLY A 157 -27.90 -0.97 -10.85
N ARG A 158 -26.90 -1.15 -11.72
CA ARG A 158 -26.53 -2.42 -12.32
C ARG A 158 -25.19 -2.94 -11.82
N LEU A 159 -25.12 -4.25 -11.58
CA LEU A 159 -23.88 -4.97 -11.35
C LEU A 159 -23.25 -5.34 -12.69
N ASP A 160 -22.47 -4.41 -13.24
CA ASP A 160 -21.71 -4.65 -14.45
C ASP A 160 -20.46 -5.51 -14.17
N ALA A 161 -19.80 -5.96 -15.25
CA ALA A 161 -18.54 -6.69 -15.16
C ALA A 161 -17.48 -5.92 -14.37
N GLU A 162 -16.66 -6.65 -13.61
CA GLU A 162 -15.57 -6.05 -12.85
C GLU A 162 -14.54 -5.41 -13.79
N VAL A 163 -14.18 -4.17 -13.49
CA VAL A 163 -12.99 -3.53 -14.07
C VAL A 163 -11.85 -3.79 -13.11
N ILE A 164 -11.01 -4.78 -13.40
CA ILE A 164 -9.81 -5.07 -12.61
C ILE A 164 -8.64 -4.34 -13.26
N LEU A 165 -8.22 -3.21 -12.68
CA LEU A 165 -7.12 -2.41 -13.21
C LEU A 165 -5.77 -3.15 -13.15
N SER A 166 -4.88 -2.90 -14.11
CA SER A 166 -3.60 -3.62 -14.21
C SER A 166 -2.56 -3.11 -13.19
N PRO A 167 -2.15 -3.91 -12.18
CA PRO A 167 -1.01 -3.56 -11.33
C PRO A 167 0.32 -3.60 -12.10
N GLN A 168 0.39 -4.37 -13.21
CA GLN A 168 1.60 -4.51 -14.01
C GLN A 168 2.01 -3.20 -14.67
N VAL A 169 1.04 -2.43 -15.16
CA VAL A 169 1.29 -1.10 -15.74
C VAL A 169 1.91 -0.17 -14.71
N LEU A 170 1.42 -0.18 -13.47
CA LEU A 170 2.03 0.64 -12.40
C LEU A 170 3.48 0.21 -12.11
N LEU A 171 3.78 -1.09 -12.14
CA LEU A 171 5.16 -1.55 -11.99
C LEU A 171 6.04 -1.03 -13.13
N ASP A 172 5.64 -1.27 -14.37
CA ASP A 172 6.47 -0.95 -15.53
C ASP A 172 6.68 0.56 -15.69
N CYS A 173 5.64 1.35 -15.44
CA CYS A 173 5.68 2.80 -15.53
C CYS A 173 6.24 3.48 -14.28
N GLY A 174 6.16 2.82 -13.12
CA GLY A 174 6.64 3.34 -11.85
C GLY A 174 8.12 3.08 -11.58
N MET A 175 8.77 2.18 -12.32
CA MET A 175 10.10 1.63 -11.98
C MET A 175 11.16 2.69 -11.66
N ARG A 176 11.11 3.86 -12.31
CA ARG A 176 12.10 4.95 -12.15
C ARG A 176 11.62 6.13 -11.32
N SER A 177 10.40 6.08 -10.80
CA SER A 177 9.72 7.24 -10.24
C SER A 177 9.05 6.93 -8.90
N PHE A 178 8.11 5.98 -8.89
CA PHE A 178 7.22 5.80 -7.74
C PHE A 178 7.06 4.36 -7.26
N GLY A 179 7.63 3.36 -7.94
CA GLY A 179 7.64 2.02 -7.38
C GLY A 179 8.08 0.91 -8.30
N SER A 180 8.42 -0.23 -7.70
CA SER A 180 8.83 -1.45 -8.38
C SER A 180 8.44 -2.68 -7.53
N CYS A 181 8.98 -3.86 -7.86
CA CYS A 181 8.91 -5.02 -6.98
C CYS A 181 9.70 -4.89 -5.66
N ARG A 182 10.38 -3.75 -5.43
CA ARG A 182 11.09 -3.45 -4.18
C ARG A 182 10.34 -2.45 -3.29
N GLY A 183 9.05 -2.24 -3.56
CA GLY A 183 8.22 -1.25 -2.89
C GLY A 183 7.90 -0.06 -3.78
N GLY A 184 6.98 0.78 -3.31
CA GLY A 184 6.47 1.93 -4.05
C GLY A 184 5.43 2.70 -3.25
N ASP A 185 4.87 3.72 -3.86
CA ASP A 185 4.07 4.74 -3.19
C ASP A 185 2.71 4.95 -3.88
N PRO A 186 1.58 4.60 -3.21
CA PRO A 186 0.24 4.78 -3.75
C PRO A 186 -0.11 6.22 -4.12
N ARG A 187 0.46 7.22 -3.44
CA ARG A 187 0.16 8.64 -3.70
C ARG A 187 0.59 9.04 -5.11
N TYR A 188 1.81 8.67 -5.46
CA TYR A 188 2.36 8.92 -6.78
C TYR A 188 1.79 7.99 -7.84
N ALA A 189 1.35 6.79 -7.46
CA ALA A 189 0.57 5.93 -8.34
C ALA A 189 -0.75 6.61 -8.75
N HIS A 190 -1.51 7.18 -7.80
CA HIS A 190 -2.70 7.98 -8.12
C HIS A 190 -2.36 9.16 -9.04
N LYS A 191 -1.33 9.96 -8.70
CA LYS A 191 -0.89 11.06 -9.56
C LYS A 191 -0.59 10.59 -10.99
N TRP A 192 0.12 9.46 -11.15
CA TRP A 192 0.43 8.93 -12.46
C TRP A 192 -0.83 8.53 -13.24
N ILE A 193 -1.81 7.90 -12.57
CA ILE A 193 -3.10 7.53 -13.16
C ILE A 193 -3.89 8.79 -13.58
N TYR A 194 -3.85 9.86 -12.78
CA TYR A 194 -4.46 11.15 -13.12
C TYR A 194 -3.90 11.71 -14.44
N GLU A 195 -2.57 11.68 -14.59
CA GLU A 195 -1.88 12.27 -15.74
C GLU A 195 -1.96 11.39 -17.01
N ASN A 196 -2.01 10.06 -16.87
CA ASN A 196 -1.79 9.14 -18.00
C ASN A 196 -2.98 8.22 -18.31
N GLY A 197 -3.88 8.03 -17.33
CA GLY A 197 -4.86 6.95 -17.33
C GLY A 197 -4.22 5.58 -17.14
N ILE A 198 -5.03 4.60 -16.76
CA ILE A 198 -4.60 3.21 -16.55
C ILE A 198 -5.55 2.25 -17.26
N VAL A 199 -5.02 1.16 -17.77
CA VAL A 199 -5.81 0.10 -18.44
C VAL A 199 -6.21 -1.00 -17.46
N ASP A 200 -7.12 -1.88 -17.88
CA ASP A 200 -7.44 -3.09 -17.13
C ASP A 200 -6.41 -4.21 -17.32
N SER A 201 -6.49 -5.24 -16.49
CA SER A 201 -5.55 -6.35 -16.42
C SER A 201 -5.51 -7.21 -17.68
N THR A 202 -6.52 -7.14 -18.57
CA THR A 202 -6.49 -7.86 -19.85
C THR A 202 -5.52 -7.25 -20.85
N CYS A 203 -5.24 -5.94 -20.73
CA CYS A 203 -4.25 -5.25 -21.57
C CYS A 203 -2.81 -5.53 -21.16
N SER A 204 -2.56 -5.73 -19.88
CA SER A 204 -1.23 -6.01 -19.34
C SER A 204 -1.35 -6.93 -18.12
N PRO A 205 -1.33 -8.25 -18.33
CA PRO A 205 -1.44 -9.23 -17.26
C PRO A 205 -0.26 -9.15 -16.28
N TYR A 206 -0.52 -9.47 -15.02
CA TYR A 206 0.50 -9.42 -13.98
C TYR A 206 1.56 -10.52 -14.14
N ILE A 207 2.83 -10.12 -14.24
CA ILE A 207 3.97 -11.04 -14.37
C ILE A 207 4.90 -11.03 -13.15
N ALA A 208 4.60 -10.19 -12.14
CA ALA A 208 5.39 -10.04 -10.91
C ALA A 208 6.88 -9.73 -11.16
N ALA A 209 7.16 -8.99 -12.24
CA ALA A 209 8.50 -8.60 -12.65
C ALA A 209 8.40 -7.43 -13.63
N HIS A 210 9.55 -6.87 -14.00
CA HIS A 210 9.62 -6.06 -15.21
C HIS A 210 9.90 -6.97 -16.41
N PRO A 211 9.23 -6.77 -17.55
CA PRO A 211 9.47 -7.55 -18.75
C PRO A 211 10.92 -7.34 -19.24
N SER A 212 11.72 -8.42 -19.26
CA SER A 212 13.12 -8.38 -19.67
C SER A 212 13.34 -8.09 -21.16
N TRP A 213 12.32 -8.35 -21.98
CA TRP A 213 12.31 -8.10 -23.42
C TRP A 213 12.04 -6.63 -23.78
N ILE A 214 11.60 -5.83 -22.80
CA ILE A 214 11.46 -4.39 -22.94
C ILE A 214 12.75 -3.78 -22.37
N GLY A 215 13.82 -3.87 -23.15
CA GLY A 215 15.13 -3.33 -22.78
C GLY A 215 15.00 -1.84 -22.46
N SER A 216 15.01 -1.46 -21.19
CA SER A 216 14.90 -0.06 -20.72
C SER A 216 13.73 0.78 -21.31
N GLY A 217 12.78 0.13 -22.00
CA GLY A 217 11.86 0.74 -22.95
C GLY A 217 10.76 1.57 -22.32
N GLU A 218 10.12 2.39 -23.15
CA GLU A 218 9.06 3.31 -22.78
C GLU A 218 7.85 2.58 -22.18
N CYS A 219 7.40 3.06 -21.00
CA CYS A 219 6.16 2.64 -20.33
C CYS A 219 4.95 2.53 -21.28
N ALA A 220 4.87 3.36 -22.32
CA ALA A 220 3.79 3.32 -23.30
C ALA A 220 3.62 1.93 -23.95
N ALA A 221 4.72 1.25 -24.26
CA ALA A 221 4.70 -0.08 -24.88
C ALA A 221 4.23 -1.19 -23.94
N THR A 222 4.19 -0.94 -22.62
CA THR A 222 3.78 -1.93 -21.61
C THR A 222 2.31 -1.80 -21.20
N GLN A 223 1.65 -0.71 -21.61
CA GLN A 223 0.28 -0.40 -21.17
C GLN A 223 -0.74 -1.38 -21.72
N CYS A 224 -0.73 -1.65 -23.03
CA CYS A 224 -1.65 -2.63 -23.61
C CYS A 224 -1.03 -3.35 -24.79
N HIS A 225 -1.03 -4.67 -24.75
CA HIS A 225 -0.48 -5.50 -25.81
C HIS A 225 -1.28 -6.79 -25.96
N THR A 226 -1.18 -7.39 -27.14
CA THR A 226 -1.75 -8.70 -27.42
C THR A 226 -0.87 -9.45 -28.41
N CYS A 227 -1.07 -10.76 -28.54
CA CYS A 227 -0.27 -11.61 -29.40
C CYS A 227 -1.16 -12.48 -30.28
N THR A 228 -0.70 -12.74 -31.50
CA THR A 228 -1.33 -13.69 -32.41
C THR A 228 -1.00 -15.13 -32.00
N MET A 229 -1.75 -16.10 -32.53
CA MET A 229 -1.45 -17.53 -32.30
C MET A 229 -0.06 -17.96 -32.80
N ASN A 230 0.55 -17.18 -33.71
CA ASN A 230 1.88 -17.45 -34.25
C ASN A 230 3.01 -16.90 -33.38
N GLY A 231 2.68 -16.19 -32.28
CA GLY A 231 3.64 -15.60 -31.35
C GLY A 231 4.03 -14.15 -31.65
N ASP A 232 3.48 -13.55 -32.70
CA ASP A 232 3.71 -12.12 -32.99
C ASP A 232 2.92 -11.25 -32.01
N CYS A 233 3.62 -10.45 -31.20
CA CYS A 233 3.01 -9.55 -30.22
C CYS A 233 3.09 -8.09 -30.71
N PHE A 234 2.02 -7.33 -30.45
CA PHE A 234 1.92 -5.92 -30.83
C PHE A 234 1.24 -5.09 -29.74
N VAL A 235 1.57 -3.80 -29.72
CA VAL A 235 0.97 -2.81 -28.81
C VAL A 235 -0.40 -2.41 -29.35
N VAL A 236 -1.38 -2.30 -28.46
CA VAL A 236 -2.70 -1.74 -28.81
C VAL A 236 -2.61 -0.22 -28.70
N GLU A 237 -2.79 0.49 -29.81
CA GLU A 237 -2.57 1.95 -29.87
C GLU A 237 -3.60 2.75 -29.04
N ASN A 238 -4.86 2.34 -29.05
CA ASN A 238 -5.96 3.07 -28.39
C ASN A 238 -6.73 2.15 -27.42
N PRO A 239 -6.11 1.70 -26.32
CA PRO A 239 -6.78 0.86 -25.35
C PRO A 239 -7.80 1.67 -24.54
N THR A 240 -8.79 0.97 -23.95
CA THR A 240 -9.68 1.61 -22.97
C THR A 240 -8.87 2.00 -21.74
N LYS A 241 -8.87 3.29 -21.41
CA LYS A 241 -8.19 3.84 -20.24
C LYS A 241 -9.20 4.37 -19.22
N TYR A 242 -8.87 4.16 -17.96
CA TYR A 242 -9.59 4.66 -16.80
C TYR A 242 -8.77 5.79 -16.19
N TYR A 243 -9.44 6.89 -15.88
CA TYR A 243 -8.84 8.11 -15.35
C TYR A 243 -9.41 8.43 -13.99
N ILE A 244 -8.67 9.22 -13.23
CA ILE A 244 -9.14 9.80 -11.97
C ILE A 244 -9.36 11.30 -12.15
N SER A 245 -10.41 11.84 -11.53
CA SER A 245 -10.71 13.27 -11.54
C SER A 245 -9.99 14.01 -10.42
N GLU A 246 -9.84 13.36 -9.27
CA GLU A 246 -9.21 13.92 -8.08
C GLU A 246 -8.59 12.82 -7.22
N TYR A 247 -7.59 13.20 -6.44
CA TYR A 247 -6.90 12.31 -5.50
C TYR A 247 -6.32 13.11 -4.35
N GLY A 248 -6.23 12.46 -3.20
CA GLY A 248 -5.74 13.07 -1.98
C GLY A 248 -5.11 12.08 -1.02
N THR A 249 -4.59 12.63 0.06
CA THR A 249 -3.89 11.88 1.11
C THR A 249 -4.59 12.03 2.45
N LEU A 250 -4.32 11.08 3.34
CA LEU A 250 -4.70 11.03 4.73
C LEU A 250 -3.39 10.88 5.50
N ASN A 251 -2.92 11.97 6.10
CA ASN A 251 -1.67 11.98 6.85
C ASN A 251 -1.93 12.59 8.22
N PHE A 252 -2.03 11.73 9.23
CA PHE A 252 -2.47 12.12 10.57
C PHE A 252 -1.50 11.60 11.62
N THR A 253 -1.38 12.37 12.69
CA THR A 253 -0.60 12.01 13.87
C THR A 253 -1.46 11.34 14.95
N THR A 254 -2.80 11.45 14.82
CA THR A 254 -3.77 10.87 15.77
C THR A 254 -4.73 9.91 15.07
N SER A 255 -5.03 8.81 15.75
CA SER A 255 -6.03 7.82 15.31
C SER A 255 -7.44 8.40 15.19
N GLU A 256 -7.77 9.42 15.99
CA GLU A 256 -9.11 10.03 15.98
C GLU A 256 -9.36 10.81 14.70
N GLU A 257 -8.42 11.68 14.31
CA GLU A 257 -8.50 12.45 13.05
C GLU A 257 -8.49 11.51 11.84
N PHE A 258 -7.62 10.49 11.87
CA PHE A 258 -7.58 9.48 10.82
C PHE A 258 -8.93 8.77 10.69
N GLN A 259 -9.53 8.30 11.78
CA GLN A 259 -10.81 7.61 11.75
C GLN A 259 -11.91 8.49 11.17
N LEU A 260 -12.02 9.75 11.60
CA LEU A 260 -13.03 10.67 11.07
C LEU A 260 -12.89 10.79 9.55
N GLN A 261 -11.70 11.13 9.07
CA GLN A 261 -11.47 11.39 7.65
C GLN A 261 -11.56 10.12 6.80
N ALA A 262 -11.00 9.00 7.28
CA ALA A 262 -11.04 7.72 6.59
C ALA A 262 -12.47 7.15 6.52
N MET A 263 -13.23 7.15 7.61
CA MET A 263 -14.61 6.65 7.60
C MET A 263 -15.49 7.51 6.70
N ASN A 264 -15.35 8.84 6.73
CA ASN A 264 -16.08 9.74 5.84
C ASN A 264 -15.79 9.45 4.36
N GLU A 265 -14.50 9.31 4.02
CA GLU A 265 -14.05 9.02 2.67
C GLU A 265 -14.52 7.64 2.19
N ILE A 266 -14.42 6.61 3.03
CA ILE A 266 -14.88 5.26 2.71
C ILE A 266 -16.39 5.22 2.51
N TYR A 267 -17.17 5.86 3.40
CA TYR A 267 -18.62 5.88 3.34
C TYR A 267 -19.14 6.48 2.03
N HIS A 268 -18.61 7.66 1.66
CA HIS A 268 -19.15 8.41 0.53
C HIS A 268 -18.56 7.97 -0.80
N ARG A 269 -17.25 7.73 -0.86
CA ARG A 269 -16.51 7.55 -2.11
C ARG A 269 -15.90 6.17 -2.32
N GLY A 270 -15.89 5.31 -1.29
CA GLY A 270 -15.45 3.92 -1.41
C GLY A 270 -14.08 3.65 -0.81
N PRO A 271 -13.56 2.42 -0.95
CA PRO A 271 -12.34 1.96 -0.28
C PRO A 271 -11.13 2.89 -0.45
N ILE A 272 -10.27 2.95 0.55
CA ILE A 272 -9.03 3.74 0.55
C ILE A 272 -7.81 2.82 0.62
N VAL A 273 -6.65 3.38 0.30
CA VAL A 273 -5.35 2.70 0.43
C VAL A 273 -4.70 3.14 1.74
N VAL A 274 -4.09 2.23 2.49
CA VAL A 274 -3.38 2.55 3.75
C VAL A 274 -2.10 1.75 3.87
N SER A 275 -1.11 2.31 4.57
CA SER A 275 0.12 1.60 4.92
C SER A 275 0.05 1.02 6.32
N LEU A 276 0.64 -0.15 6.54
CA LEU A 276 0.76 -0.79 7.86
C LEU A 276 2.08 -1.56 8.00
N TYR A 277 2.37 -1.99 9.22
CA TYR A 277 3.50 -2.87 9.54
C TYR A 277 3.06 -4.35 9.51
N SER A 278 3.60 -5.15 8.60
CA SER A 278 3.14 -6.53 8.36
C SER A 278 4.15 -7.62 8.72
N LEU A 279 5.26 -7.26 9.39
CA LEU A 279 6.37 -8.21 9.60
C LEU A 279 6.22 -9.08 10.84
N THR A 280 5.20 -8.84 11.67
CA THR A 280 4.95 -9.63 12.88
C THR A 280 4.59 -11.08 12.54
N PRO A 281 4.91 -12.03 13.43
CA PRO A 281 4.50 -13.42 13.25
C PRO A 281 2.98 -13.59 13.16
N GLU A 282 2.21 -12.83 13.95
CA GLU A 282 0.74 -12.91 13.96
C GLU A 282 0.16 -12.52 12.59
N PHE A 283 0.61 -11.39 12.02
CA PHE A 283 0.12 -10.96 10.71
C PHE A 283 0.46 -11.98 9.60
N LYS A 284 1.70 -12.50 9.60
CA LYS A 284 2.15 -13.47 8.58
C LYS A 284 1.36 -14.79 8.61
N HIS A 285 0.94 -15.23 9.78
CA HIS A 285 0.22 -16.50 9.98
C HIS A 285 -1.27 -16.30 10.23
N TYR A 286 -1.83 -15.12 9.91
CA TYR A 286 -3.25 -14.86 10.08
C TYR A 286 -4.09 -15.80 9.19
N THR A 287 -4.98 -16.58 9.81
CA THR A 287 -5.88 -17.53 9.14
C THR A 287 -7.35 -17.13 9.22
N GLY A 288 -7.68 -16.00 9.86
CA GLY A 288 -9.06 -15.57 10.05
C GLY A 288 -9.71 -15.99 11.35
N GLY A 289 -10.91 -15.45 11.60
CA GLY A 289 -11.75 -15.76 12.76
C GLY A 289 -11.51 -14.89 14.00
N TYR A 290 -10.65 -13.88 13.93
CA TYR A 290 -10.37 -12.96 15.03
C TYR A 290 -9.91 -11.59 14.53
N ILE A 291 -10.03 -10.57 15.38
CA ILE A 291 -9.52 -9.22 15.10
C ILE A 291 -8.05 -9.17 15.52
N LEU A 292 -7.17 -8.73 14.62
CA LEU A 292 -5.76 -8.45 14.93
C LEU A 292 -5.65 -7.26 15.89
N ARG A 293 -4.93 -7.42 16.99
CA ARG A 293 -4.83 -6.41 18.06
C ARG A 293 -3.40 -6.11 18.53
N ASP A 294 -2.38 -6.75 17.95
CA ASP A 294 -1.03 -6.53 18.43
C ASP A 294 -0.57 -5.08 18.19
N PHE A 295 -0.02 -4.49 19.24
CA PHE A 295 0.45 -3.11 19.31
C PHE A 295 1.96 -3.03 19.32
N GLU A 296 2.67 -4.06 18.82
CA GLU A 296 4.11 -3.95 18.60
C GLU A 296 4.40 -2.66 17.83
N LYS A 297 4.89 -1.65 18.57
CA LYS A 297 5.22 -0.31 18.07
C LYS A 297 6.53 -0.41 17.30
N CYS A 298 6.55 -1.17 16.22
CA CYS A 298 7.68 -1.19 15.32
C CYS A 298 7.65 0.11 14.51
N PRO A 299 8.80 0.77 14.35
CA PRO A 299 8.86 2.05 13.63
C PRO A 299 8.52 1.85 12.15
N GLY A 300 7.64 2.71 11.64
CA GLY A 300 7.30 2.76 10.22
C GLY A 300 6.31 1.68 9.75
N THR A 301 6.18 1.57 8.44
CA THR A 301 5.24 0.65 7.76
C THR A 301 6.01 -0.16 6.73
N THR A 302 5.55 -1.37 6.43
CA THR A 302 6.25 -2.30 5.51
C THR A 302 5.35 -2.87 4.42
N HIS A 303 4.05 -2.57 4.48
CA HIS A 303 3.04 -3.11 3.57
C HIS A 303 1.94 -2.10 3.30
N VAL A 304 1.21 -2.30 2.21
CA VAL A 304 0.10 -1.44 1.79
C VAL A 304 -1.10 -2.32 1.47
N VAL A 305 -2.26 -1.93 1.99
CA VAL A 305 -3.53 -2.66 1.88
C VAL A 305 -4.68 -1.69 1.60
N SER A 306 -5.90 -2.20 1.41
CA SER A 306 -7.08 -1.35 1.22
C SER A 306 -8.11 -1.56 2.31
N ILE A 307 -8.56 -0.47 2.96
CA ILE A 307 -9.68 -0.52 3.90
C ILE A 307 -10.98 -0.44 3.10
N VAL A 308 -11.84 -1.46 3.26
CA VAL A 308 -13.12 -1.60 2.55
C VAL A 308 -14.34 -1.37 3.43
N GLY A 309 -14.14 -1.21 4.73
CA GLY A 309 -15.22 -1.04 5.69
C GLY A 309 -14.73 -0.99 7.13
N TRP A 310 -15.67 -0.90 8.07
CA TRP A 310 -15.45 -0.95 9.50
C TRP A 310 -16.63 -1.59 10.21
N GLY A 311 -16.43 -1.95 11.46
CA GLY A 311 -17.52 -2.40 12.32
C GLY A 311 -17.13 -2.44 13.78
N LYS A 312 -18.02 -3.07 14.55
CA LYS A 312 -17.81 -3.36 15.95
C LYS A 312 -18.28 -4.79 16.21
N ASP A 313 -17.40 -5.59 16.79
CA ASP A 313 -17.74 -6.96 17.15
C ASP A 313 -18.81 -6.95 18.26
N ALA A 314 -19.97 -7.56 17.99
CA ALA A 314 -21.11 -7.51 18.89
C ALA A 314 -20.86 -8.23 20.23
N LYS A 315 -19.92 -9.19 20.28
CA LYS A 315 -19.64 -9.98 21.48
C LYS A 315 -18.64 -9.29 22.40
N THR A 316 -17.59 -8.72 21.83
CA THR A 316 -16.44 -8.15 22.55
C THR A 316 -16.49 -6.62 22.63
N GLY A 317 -17.31 -5.98 21.79
CA GLY A 317 -17.39 -4.52 21.66
C GLY A 317 -16.20 -3.89 20.94
N VAL A 318 -15.26 -4.70 20.42
CA VAL A 318 -14.03 -4.23 19.77
C VAL A 318 -14.35 -3.65 18.40
N LYS A 319 -13.93 -2.41 18.18
CA LYS A 319 -14.05 -1.74 16.87
C LYS A 319 -12.96 -2.26 15.94
N PHE A 320 -13.30 -2.48 14.67
CA PHE A 320 -12.35 -2.96 13.68
C PHE A 320 -12.47 -2.24 12.35
N TRP A 321 -11.39 -2.30 11.56
CA TRP A 321 -11.38 -2.09 10.12
C TRP A 321 -11.51 -3.43 9.40
N ALA A 322 -12.31 -3.46 8.34
CA ALA A 322 -12.33 -4.57 7.38
C ALA A 322 -11.37 -4.24 6.25
N VAL A 323 -10.39 -5.11 6.02
CA VAL A 323 -9.23 -4.76 5.18
C VAL A 323 -8.96 -5.85 4.16
N ARG A 324 -8.78 -5.44 2.89
CA ARG A 324 -8.37 -6.28 1.77
C ARG A 324 -6.85 -6.38 1.71
N ASN A 325 -6.33 -7.61 1.70
CA ASN A 325 -4.93 -7.90 1.42
C ASN A 325 -4.72 -8.31 -0.05
N SER A 326 -3.46 -8.40 -0.47
CA SER A 326 -3.02 -8.72 -1.83
C SER A 326 -2.25 -10.04 -1.89
N MET A 327 -2.55 -10.98 -0.99
CA MET A 327 -1.88 -12.29 -0.85
C MET A 327 -2.74 -13.46 -1.35
N GLY A 328 -3.79 -13.18 -2.13
CA GLY A 328 -4.73 -14.18 -2.64
C GLY A 328 -5.77 -14.63 -1.62
N THR A 329 -6.79 -15.34 -2.10
CA THR A 329 -7.95 -15.76 -1.30
C THR A 329 -7.63 -16.85 -0.27
N HIS A 330 -6.51 -17.55 -0.41
CA HIS A 330 -6.09 -18.57 0.56
C HIS A 330 -5.57 -17.98 1.88
N TRP A 331 -5.22 -16.69 1.89
CA TRP A 331 -4.69 -16.01 3.06
C TRP A 331 -5.82 -15.35 3.85
N GLY A 332 -5.79 -15.44 5.19
CA GLY A 332 -6.79 -14.83 6.06
C GLY A 332 -8.22 -15.29 5.77
N GLU A 333 -9.15 -14.34 5.78
CA GLU A 333 -10.59 -14.57 5.54
C GLU A 333 -10.93 -14.30 4.08
N ASN A 334 -10.65 -15.27 3.21
CA ASN A 334 -10.82 -15.13 1.76
C ASN A 334 -10.03 -13.95 1.17
N GLY A 335 -8.83 -13.69 1.69
CA GLY A 335 -7.97 -12.56 1.30
C GLY A 335 -8.20 -11.27 2.09
N TYR A 336 -9.10 -11.29 3.08
CA TYR A 336 -9.37 -10.17 3.97
C TYR A 336 -8.91 -10.46 5.39
N PHE A 337 -8.87 -9.42 6.21
CA PHE A 337 -8.63 -9.53 7.64
C PHE A 337 -9.34 -8.41 8.40
N LEU A 338 -9.54 -8.63 9.70
CA LEU A 338 -10.02 -7.62 10.62
C LEU A 338 -8.87 -7.15 11.51
N ILE A 339 -8.79 -5.84 11.74
CA ILE A 339 -7.75 -5.22 12.55
C ILE A 339 -8.36 -4.16 13.45
N GLU A 340 -7.91 -4.08 14.70
CA GLU A 340 -8.48 -3.17 15.70
C GLU A 340 -8.35 -1.71 15.26
N ARG A 341 -9.49 -1.01 15.31
CA ARG A 341 -9.66 0.38 14.92
C ARG A 341 -9.64 1.30 16.13
N GLY A 342 -8.93 2.41 16.00
CA GLY A 342 -8.84 3.51 16.96
C GLY A 342 -7.63 3.46 17.88
N ASN A 343 -6.75 2.47 17.71
CA ASN A 343 -5.51 2.35 18.49
C ASN A 343 -4.25 2.28 17.62
N ASN A 344 -4.36 2.65 16.34
CA ASN A 344 -3.28 2.63 15.36
C ASN A 344 -2.54 1.28 15.29
N THR A 345 -3.29 0.19 15.43
CA THR A 345 -2.78 -1.18 15.39
C THR A 345 -1.94 -1.37 14.13
N TYR A 346 -0.72 -1.89 14.26
CA TYR A 346 0.22 -2.02 13.14
C TYR A 346 0.48 -0.74 12.34
N ASN A 347 0.34 0.45 12.93
CA ASN A 347 0.52 1.75 12.26
C ASN A 347 -0.47 2.03 11.10
N ILE A 348 -1.61 1.32 11.04
CA ILE A 348 -2.57 1.41 9.92
C ILE A 348 -3.30 2.76 9.83
N GLU A 349 -3.34 3.53 10.91
CA GLU A 349 -4.11 4.79 11.03
C GLU A 349 -3.23 6.05 10.93
N ASN A 350 -2.04 5.92 10.32
CA ASN A 350 -1.13 7.06 10.13
C ASN A 350 -1.24 7.66 8.73
N LYS A 351 -1.26 6.79 7.71
CA LYS A 351 -1.00 7.13 6.31
C LYS A 351 -1.95 6.38 5.39
N GLY A 352 -2.78 7.14 4.68
CA GLY A 352 -3.70 6.67 3.66
C GLY A 352 -3.79 7.56 2.42
N ALA A 353 -4.32 7.01 1.33
CA ALA A 353 -4.53 7.74 0.08
C ALA A 353 -5.84 7.29 -0.57
N TRP A 354 -6.45 8.19 -1.34
CA TRP A 354 -7.70 7.96 -2.02
C TRP A 354 -7.70 8.63 -3.39
N ALA A 355 -8.57 8.15 -4.29
CA ALA A 355 -8.75 8.70 -5.63
C ALA A 355 -10.20 8.53 -6.09
N VAL A 356 -10.68 9.42 -6.94
CA VAL A 356 -12.04 9.39 -7.48
C VAL A 356 -11.99 9.09 -8.98
N PRO A 357 -12.60 7.98 -9.44
CA PRO A 357 -12.59 7.63 -10.86
C PRO A 357 -13.56 8.49 -11.68
N ILE A 358 -13.25 8.66 -12.96
CA ILE A 358 -14.17 9.22 -13.97
C ILE A 358 -15.02 8.09 -14.55
N VAL A 359 -16.36 8.19 -14.47
CA VAL A 359 -17.30 7.08 -14.74
C VAL A 359 -18.58 7.51 -15.47
#